data_AF-A0A0A9GJ42-F1
#
_entry.id   AF-A0A0A9GJ42-F1
#
_cell.length_a   1.000
_cell.length_b   1.000
_cell.length_c   1.000
_cell.angle_alpha   90.00
_cell.angle_beta   90.00
_cell.angle_gamma   90.00
#
_symmetry.space_group_name_H-M   'P 1'
#
loop_
_entity.id
_entity.type
_entity.pdbx_description
1 polymer ?
#
loop_
_entity_poly.entity_id
_entity_poly.type
_entity_poly.pdbx_seq_one_letter_code
_entity_poly.pdbx_strand_id
1 'polypeptide(L)'
;MRTVRNTVNTGRTVVCTIHQPSIDIFEAFDELFLMKRGGEEIYAGPLGHHSSELIKYFESIQGVSKIKDGYNPATWMLEVTTVSQEQMLGVDFSDIYKKSELYQRNKALIKELSQPAPGSSDLHFSSKYSQSSFTQCVACLWKQNLSYWRNPPYNTVRFFFTTIIALLLGTIFWDLGGKVKTSQDLFNAMGSMYSAVLFIGVMNCTSVQPVVAVERTVFYRERAAGMYSAFPYAFGQVVIELPYALAQAILYGVIVYAMIGFEWTAAKFFWYLFFGYFTLLYFTFYGMMAVGLTPNYHIASIVSSAFYAIWNLFSGFIIPRPRVPIWWRWYCYVCPVAWTLYGLVVSQFGDVETPMDDGRPVMVFVEDYFDFKHSWLGWVATIVVAFAVLFAALFGFAIMKLNFQKR
;
A
#
# COMPACT_ATOMS: atom_id res chain seq x y z
N MET A 1 -30.73 12.11 -5.09
CA MET A 1 -31.74 11.46 -5.95
C MET A 1 -31.97 12.14 -7.29
N ARG A 2 -32.17 13.45 -7.38
CA ARG A 2 -32.40 14.14 -8.68
C ARG A 2 -31.37 13.79 -9.76
N THR A 3 -30.08 13.75 -9.44
CA THR A 3 -29.02 13.34 -10.40
C THR A 3 -29.15 11.88 -10.85
N VAL A 4 -29.51 10.99 -9.92
CA VAL A 4 -29.75 9.57 -10.23
C VAL A 4 -30.96 9.44 -11.16
N ARG A 5 -32.05 10.16 -10.87
CA ARG A 5 -33.24 10.22 -11.72
C ARG A 5 -32.92 10.75 -13.12
N ASN A 6 -32.14 11.83 -13.22
CA ASN A 6 -31.69 12.35 -14.50
C ASN A 6 -30.87 11.33 -15.28
N THR A 7 -30.08 10.48 -14.60
CA THR A 7 -29.31 9.41 -15.24
C THR A 7 -30.24 8.32 -15.77
N VAL A 8 -31.24 7.91 -14.99
CA VAL A 8 -32.25 6.94 -15.44
C VAL A 8 -33.00 7.46 -16.66
N ASN A 9 -33.37 8.74 -16.68
CA ASN A 9 -34.04 9.39 -17.80
C ASN A 9 -33.20 9.41 -19.10
N THR A 10 -31.89 9.12 -19.04
CA THR A 10 -31.05 8.92 -20.24
C THR A 10 -31.11 7.50 -20.82
N GLY A 11 -31.99 6.64 -20.29
CA GLY A 11 -32.12 5.24 -20.71
C GLY A 11 -31.16 4.28 -20.01
N ARG A 12 -30.65 4.64 -18.82
CA ARG A 12 -29.74 3.79 -18.03
C ARG A 12 -30.48 3.11 -16.89
N THR A 13 -30.23 1.82 -16.70
CA THR A 13 -30.70 1.07 -15.52
C THR A 13 -29.88 1.43 -14.30
N VAL A 14 -30.54 1.79 -13.20
CA VAL A 14 -29.89 2.05 -11.91
C VAL A 14 -30.48 1.11 -10.86
N VAL A 15 -29.61 0.36 -10.19
CA VAL A 15 -29.96 -0.47 -9.04
C VAL A 15 -29.20 0.08 -7.84
N CYS A 16 -29.90 0.35 -6.74
CA CYS A 16 -29.25 0.79 -5.50
C CYS A 16 -29.98 0.26 -4.27
N THR A 17 -29.22 0.08 -3.19
CA THR A 17 -29.75 -0.20 -1.86
C THR A 17 -29.87 1.11 -1.09
N ILE A 18 -31.01 1.33 -0.43
CA ILE A 18 -31.24 2.51 0.39
C ILE A 18 -31.72 2.10 1.79
N HIS A 19 -31.21 2.80 2.80
CA HIS A 19 -31.62 2.59 4.18
C HIS A 19 -32.53 3.75 4.61
N GLN A 20 -33.79 3.43 4.95
CA GLN A 20 -34.78 4.36 5.50
C GLN A 20 -34.88 5.71 4.74
N PRO A 21 -35.32 5.69 3.47
CA PRO A 21 -35.49 6.92 2.71
C PRO A 21 -36.62 7.81 3.26
N SER A 22 -36.51 9.13 3.04
CA SER A 22 -37.64 10.04 3.18
C SER A 22 -38.69 9.78 2.08
N ILE A 23 -39.92 10.27 2.28
CA ILE A 23 -41.02 10.11 1.33
C ILE A 23 -40.63 10.61 -0.07
N ASP A 24 -40.09 11.83 -0.17
CA ASP A 24 -39.68 12.42 -1.46
C ASP A 24 -38.62 11.59 -2.20
N ILE A 25 -37.77 10.87 -1.46
CA ILE A 25 -36.76 9.99 -2.05
C ILE A 25 -37.39 8.68 -2.46
N PHE A 26 -38.28 8.14 -1.64
CA PHE A 26 -38.95 6.87 -1.90
C PHE A 26 -39.85 6.94 -3.14
N GLU A 27 -40.61 8.01 -3.27
CA GLU A 27 -41.47 8.27 -4.44
C GLU A 27 -40.69 8.55 -5.73
N ALA A 28 -39.36 8.73 -5.66
CA ALA A 28 -38.53 8.91 -6.85
C ALA A 28 -38.12 7.59 -7.52
N PHE A 29 -38.39 6.44 -6.89
CA PHE A 29 -38.08 5.11 -7.43
C PHE A 29 -39.23 4.60 -8.30
N ASP A 30 -38.89 3.94 -9.41
CA ASP A 30 -39.88 3.30 -10.28
C ASP A 30 -40.34 1.96 -9.69
N GLU A 31 -39.38 1.17 -9.19
CA GLU A 31 -39.57 -0.17 -8.67
C GLU A 31 -38.86 -0.35 -7.32
N LEU A 32 -39.42 -1.23 -6.48
CA LEU A 32 -38.85 -1.65 -5.22
C LEU A 32 -38.60 -3.16 -5.25
N PHE A 33 -37.40 -3.55 -4.81
CA PHE A 33 -37.05 -4.93 -4.52
C PHE A 33 -36.78 -5.06 -3.01
N LEU A 34 -37.74 -5.61 -2.26
CA LEU A 34 -37.70 -5.71 -0.81
C LEU A 34 -37.40 -7.16 -0.39
N MET A 35 -36.44 -7.28 0.52
CA MET A 35 -36.02 -8.57 1.09
C MET A 35 -36.17 -8.56 2.61
N LYS A 36 -36.49 -9.73 3.18
CA LYS A 36 -36.43 -9.97 4.63
C LYS A 36 -35.10 -10.58 5.05
N ARG A 37 -34.90 -10.68 6.36
CA ARG A 37 -33.73 -11.35 6.96
C ARG A 37 -33.66 -12.79 6.45
N GLY A 38 -32.49 -13.20 5.97
CA GLY A 38 -32.31 -14.48 5.28
C GLY A 38 -32.15 -14.35 3.76
N GLY A 39 -32.34 -13.15 3.21
CA GLY A 39 -32.18 -12.90 1.78
C GLY A 39 -33.37 -13.36 0.94
N GLU A 40 -34.53 -13.52 1.58
CA GLU A 40 -35.76 -13.93 0.91
C GLU A 40 -36.56 -12.71 0.44
N GLU A 41 -37.10 -12.82 -0.77
CA GLU A 41 -37.93 -11.81 -1.42
C GLU A 41 -39.31 -11.75 -0.77
N ILE A 42 -39.79 -10.54 -0.49
CA ILE A 42 -41.14 -10.31 0.06
C ILE A 42 -41.97 -9.35 -0.79
N TYR A 43 -41.31 -8.54 -1.63
CA TYR A 43 -41.95 -7.71 -2.65
C TYR A 43 -40.94 -7.39 -3.76
N ALA A 44 -41.34 -7.53 -5.03
CA ALA A 44 -40.59 -6.97 -6.15
C ALA A 44 -41.56 -6.44 -7.20
N GLY A 45 -41.61 -5.14 -7.39
CA GLY A 45 -42.56 -4.52 -8.31
C GLY A 45 -42.56 -2.99 -8.26
N PRO A 46 -43.42 -2.35 -9.08
CA PRO A 46 -43.53 -0.91 -9.12
C PRO A 46 -44.05 -0.35 -7.80
N LEU A 47 -43.62 0.86 -7.43
CA LEU A 47 -44.20 1.55 -6.25
C LEU A 47 -45.62 2.06 -6.54
N GLY A 48 -45.86 2.52 -7.77
CA GLY A 48 -47.07 3.24 -8.15
C GLY A 48 -47.07 4.69 -7.67
N HIS A 49 -48.05 5.48 -8.10
CA HIS A 49 -48.17 6.87 -7.66
C HIS A 49 -48.48 6.92 -6.17
N HIS A 50 -47.71 7.68 -5.39
CA HIS A 50 -47.81 7.75 -3.92
C HIS A 50 -47.68 6.36 -3.25
N SER A 51 -46.78 5.52 -3.76
CA SER A 51 -46.55 4.15 -3.27
C SER A 51 -47.80 3.26 -3.23
N SER A 52 -48.82 3.57 -4.04
CA SER A 52 -50.13 2.93 -3.95
C SER A 52 -50.14 1.43 -4.26
N GLU A 53 -49.29 0.95 -5.17
CA GLU A 53 -49.22 -0.49 -5.50
C GLU A 53 -48.56 -1.28 -4.36
N LEU A 54 -47.51 -0.73 -3.76
CA LEU A 54 -46.87 -1.29 -2.57
C LEU A 54 -47.85 -1.37 -1.39
N ILE A 55 -48.55 -0.28 -1.11
CA ILE A 55 -49.49 -0.19 0.01
C ILE A 55 -50.63 -1.20 -0.18
N LYS A 56 -51.24 -1.24 -1.37
CA LYS A 56 -52.29 -2.22 -1.69
C LYS A 56 -51.82 -3.67 -1.50
N TYR A 57 -50.60 -3.98 -1.93
CA TYR A 57 -50.06 -5.33 -1.79
C TYR A 57 -49.98 -5.74 -0.32
N PHE A 58 -49.36 -4.94 0.54
CA PHE A 58 -49.20 -5.29 1.95
C PHE A 58 -50.53 -5.20 2.73
N GLU A 59 -51.41 -4.25 2.41
CA GLU A 59 -52.75 -4.17 3.04
C GLU A 59 -53.69 -5.30 2.61
N SER A 60 -53.43 -5.98 1.49
CA SER A 60 -54.19 -7.17 1.09
C SER A 60 -53.92 -8.38 1.98
N ILE A 61 -52.81 -8.37 2.73
CA ILE A 61 -52.44 -9.46 3.64
C ILE A 61 -53.19 -9.30 4.95
N GLN A 62 -53.95 -10.33 5.31
CA GLN A 62 -54.79 -10.30 6.51
C GLN A 62 -53.96 -10.07 7.78
N GLY A 63 -54.33 -9.05 8.54
CA GLY A 63 -53.72 -8.69 9.82
C GLY A 63 -52.58 -7.66 9.74
N VAL A 64 -52.10 -7.31 8.54
CA VAL A 64 -51.19 -6.17 8.38
C VAL A 64 -51.92 -4.87 8.73
N SER A 65 -51.28 -4.01 9.53
CA SER A 65 -51.82 -2.71 9.91
C SER A 65 -51.84 -1.76 8.73
N LYS A 66 -52.98 -1.11 8.48
CA LYS A 66 -53.11 -0.10 7.43
C LYS A 66 -52.21 1.10 7.69
N ILE A 67 -51.70 1.70 6.61
CA ILE A 67 -50.86 2.89 6.72
C ILE A 67 -51.71 4.08 7.21
N LYS A 68 -51.12 4.92 8.07
CA LYS A 68 -51.77 6.16 8.54
C LYS A 68 -51.53 7.27 7.53
N ASP A 69 -52.49 8.19 7.42
CA ASP A 69 -52.34 9.35 6.55
C ASP A 69 -51.12 10.20 6.94
N GLY A 70 -50.36 10.65 5.94
CA GLY A 70 -49.08 11.35 6.12
C GLY A 70 -47.91 10.51 6.65
N TYR A 71 -48.08 9.20 6.87
CA TYR A 71 -46.99 8.34 7.32
C TYR A 71 -46.09 7.89 6.16
N ASN A 72 -44.79 7.73 6.42
CA ASN A 72 -43.83 7.37 5.39
C ASN A 72 -44.01 5.91 4.94
N PRO A 73 -44.36 5.62 3.67
CA PRO A 73 -44.53 4.26 3.18
C PRO A 73 -43.28 3.39 3.34
N ALA A 74 -42.10 3.99 3.17
CA ALA A 74 -40.82 3.28 3.32
C ALA A 74 -40.55 2.84 4.77
N THR A 75 -40.98 3.64 5.75
CA THR A 75 -40.89 3.29 7.17
C THR A 75 -41.94 2.24 7.51
N TRP A 76 -43.18 2.47 7.10
CA TRP A 76 -44.30 1.56 7.37
C TRP A 76 -44.04 0.15 6.84
N MET A 77 -43.58 0.02 5.58
CA MET A 77 -43.31 -1.30 5.00
C MET A 77 -42.29 -2.07 5.83
N LEU A 78 -41.25 -1.41 6.34
CA LEU A 78 -40.20 -2.06 7.14
C LEU A 78 -40.71 -2.44 8.54
N GLU A 79 -41.65 -1.68 9.10
CA GLU A 79 -42.27 -1.98 10.40
C GLU A 79 -43.23 -3.17 10.34
N VAL A 80 -44.04 -3.23 9.28
CA VAL A 80 -45.03 -4.32 9.11
C VAL A 80 -44.40 -5.62 8.63
N THR A 81 -43.22 -5.58 8.00
CA THR A 81 -42.49 -6.77 7.56
C THR A 81 -41.40 -7.23 8.53
N THR A 82 -41.49 -6.85 9.81
CA THR A 82 -40.53 -7.32 10.83
C THR A 82 -40.77 -8.79 11.18
N VAL A 83 -39.72 -9.48 11.67
CA VAL A 83 -39.82 -10.87 12.14
C VAL A 83 -40.84 -11.02 13.27
N SER A 84 -40.95 -10.02 14.14
CA SER A 84 -41.98 -9.98 15.19
C SER A 84 -43.39 -9.95 14.62
N GLN A 85 -43.62 -9.18 13.55
CA GLN A 85 -44.93 -9.13 12.89
C GLN A 85 -45.27 -10.44 12.18
N GLU A 86 -44.29 -11.06 11.49
CA GLU A 86 -44.48 -12.41 10.90
C GLU A 86 -44.95 -13.43 11.96
N GLN A 87 -44.30 -13.44 13.13
CA GLN A 87 -44.65 -14.35 14.23
C GLN A 87 -46.03 -14.05 14.84
N MET A 88 -46.38 -12.77 15.00
CA MET A 88 -47.69 -12.36 15.52
C MET A 88 -48.82 -12.72 14.57
N LEU A 89 -48.60 -12.58 13.26
CA LEU A 89 -49.56 -12.89 12.22
C LEU A 89 -49.62 -14.38 11.88
N GLY A 90 -48.59 -15.15 12.25
CA GLY A 90 -48.47 -16.56 11.89
C GLY A 90 -48.29 -16.77 10.38
N VAL A 91 -47.67 -15.81 9.70
CA VAL A 91 -47.46 -15.84 8.24
C VAL A 91 -45.98 -15.74 7.90
N ASP A 92 -45.62 -16.27 6.73
CA ASP A 92 -44.33 -16.01 6.09
C ASP A 92 -44.56 -15.12 4.86
N PHE A 93 -44.02 -13.88 4.89
CA PHE A 93 -44.20 -12.93 3.79
C PHE A 93 -43.54 -13.41 2.49
N SER A 94 -42.48 -14.22 2.57
CA SER A 94 -41.84 -14.79 1.37
C SER A 94 -42.73 -15.83 0.70
N ASP A 95 -43.39 -16.67 1.48
CA ASP A 95 -44.33 -17.65 0.93
C ASP A 95 -45.57 -16.99 0.32
N ILE A 96 -46.05 -15.91 0.94
CA ILE A 96 -47.12 -15.08 0.37
C ILE A 96 -46.66 -14.49 -0.97
N TYR A 97 -45.46 -13.92 -1.01
CA TYR A 97 -44.91 -13.35 -2.25
C TYR A 97 -44.79 -14.40 -3.35
N LYS A 98 -44.20 -15.57 -3.07
CA LYS A 98 -44.06 -16.68 -4.04
C LYS A 98 -45.39 -17.18 -4.61
N LYS A 99 -46.49 -17.06 -3.86
CA LYS A 99 -47.84 -17.44 -4.29
C LYS A 99 -48.60 -16.30 -4.97
N SER A 100 -48.11 -15.06 -4.88
CA SER A 100 -48.78 -13.88 -5.41
C SER A 100 -48.76 -13.82 -6.95
N GLU A 101 -49.74 -13.13 -7.53
CA GLU A 101 -49.78 -12.82 -8.97
C GLU A 101 -48.55 -11.99 -9.40
N LEU A 102 -48.06 -11.12 -8.51
CA LEU A 102 -46.87 -10.29 -8.76
C LEU A 102 -45.64 -11.15 -9.04
N TYR A 103 -45.42 -12.21 -8.24
CA TYR A 103 -44.32 -13.14 -8.45
C TYR A 103 -44.47 -13.91 -9.77
N GLN A 104 -45.67 -14.39 -10.09
CA GLN A 104 -45.93 -15.11 -11.34
C GLN A 104 -45.68 -14.22 -12.56
N ARG A 105 -46.13 -12.97 -12.52
CA ARG A 105 -45.89 -11.97 -13.57
C ARG A 105 -44.40 -11.70 -13.75
N ASN A 106 -43.66 -11.49 -12.66
CA ASN A 106 -42.22 -11.27 -12.73
C ASN A 106 -41.49 -12.48 -13.31
N LYS A 107 -41.88 -13.71 -12.92
CA LYS A 107 -41.29 -14.94 -13.49
C LYS A 107 -41.57 -15.10 -14.98
N ALA A 108 -42.78 -14.75 -15.43
CA ALA A 108 -43.12 -14.75 -16.85
C ALA A 108 -42.26 -13.74 -17.62
N LEU A 109 -42.16 -12.51 -17.12
CA LEU A 109 -41.34 -11.45 -17.73
C LEU A 109 -39.86 -11.82 -17.78
N ILE A 110 -39.30 -12.39 -16.70
CA ILE A 110 -37.91 -12.86 -16.69
C ILE A 110 -37.71 -13.96 -17.75
N LYS A 111 -38.65 -14.90 -17.88
CA LYS A 111 -38.57 -15.98 -18.87
C LYS A 111 -38.60 -15.45 -20.30
N GLU A 112 -39.44 -14.45 -20.56
CA GLU A 112 -39.51 -13.76 -21.85
C GLU A 112 -38.20 -13.02 -22.17
N LEU A 113 -37.71 -12.20 -21.23
CA LEU A 113 -36.49 -11.40 -21.42
C LEU A 113 -35.19 -12.23 -21.41
N SER A 114 -35.22 -13.44 -20.86
CA SER A 114 -34.07 -14.36 -20.88
C SER A 114 -33.85 -15.02 -22.25
N GLN A 115 -34.82 -14.92 -23.17
CA GLN A 115 -34.66 -15.43 -24.52
C GLN A 115 -34.08 -14.33 -25.42
N PRO A 116 -32.86 -14.51 -25.97
CA PRO A 116 -32.25 -13.51 -26.84
C PRO A 116 -33.05 -13.37 -28.14
N ALA A 117 -33.14 -12.15 -28.66
CA ALA A 117 -33.79 -11.91 -29.94
C ALA A 117 -33.07 -12.65 -31.07
N PRO A 118 -33.78 -13.21 -32.07
CA PRO A 118 -33.15 -13.88 -33.20
C PRO A 118 -32.13 -12.97 -33.90
N GLY A 119 -30.88 -13.40 -33.97
CA GLY A 119 -29.79 -12.63 -34.57
C GLY A 119 -29.02 -11.70 -33.62
N SER A 120 -29.35 -11.65 -32.33
CA SER A 120 -28.52 -10.95 -31.34
C SER A 120 -27.30 -11.78 -30.94
N SER A 121 -26.14 -11.14 -30.82
CA SER A 121 -24.92 -11.73 -30.26
C SER A 121 -24.65 -11.22 -28.85
N ASP A 122 -24.01 -12.03 -28.03
CA ASP A 122 -23.58 -11.61 -26.69
C ASP A 122 -22.67 -10.38 -26.73
N LEU A 123 -22.80 -9.54 -25.70
CA LEU A 123 -21.90 -8.40 -25.49
C LEU A 123 -20.47 -8.90 -25.24
N HIS A 124 -19.58 -8.70 -26.22
CA HIS A 124 -18.17 -9.05 -26.10
C HIS A 124 -17.32 -7.79 -25.88
N PHE A 125 -16.63 -7.75 -24.74
CA PHE A 125 -15.61 -6.74 -24.46
C PHE A 125 -14.23 -7.34 -24.72
N SER A 126 -13.43 -6.70 -25.58
CA SER A 126 -12.09 -7.16 -25.95
C SER A 126 -11.09 -7.18 -24.79
N SER A 127 -11.32 -6.36 -23.76
CA SER A 127 -10.49 -6.28 -22.57
C SER A 127 -11.31 -5.97 -21.33
N LYS A 128 -10.83 -6.44 -20.18
CA LYS A 128 -11.38 -6.08 -18.87
C LYS A 128 -11.26 -4.59 -18.55
N TYR A 129 -10.22 -3.94 -19.08
CA TYR A 129 -9.91 -2.52 -18.84
C TYR A 129 -10.07 -1.72 -20.12
N SER A 130 -10.56 -0.48 -20.00
CA SER A 130 -10.82 0.39 -21.16
C SER A 130 -9.55 0.91 -21.85
N GLN A 131 -8.39 0.83 -21.19
CA GLN A 131 -7.12 1.38 -21.66
C GLN A 131 -5.97 0.37 -21.55
N SER A 132 -4.93 0.56 -22.36
CA SER A 132 -3.73 -0.28 -22.36
C SER A 132 -2.99 -0.26 -21.02
N SER A 133 -2.21 -1.30 -20.73
CA SER A 133 -1.42 -1.37 -19.49
C SER A 133 -0.39 -0.24 -19.37
N PHE A 134 0.17 0.23 -20.49
CA PHE A 134 1.10 1.36 -20.48
C PHE A 134 0.41 2.66 -20.06
N THR A 135 -0.76 2.96 -20.65
CA THR A 135 -1.57 4.12 -20.27
C THR A 135 -1.95 4.06 -18.80
N GLN A 136 -2.29 2.86 -18.29
CA GLN A 136 -2.56 2.66 -16.86
C GLN A 136 -1.33 2.99 -16.00
N CYS A 137 -0.12 2.54 -16.37
CA CYS A 137 1.10 2.85 -15.63
C CYS A 137 1.38 4.36 -15.58
N VAL A 138 1.24 5.05 -16.71
CA VAL A 138 1.43 6.50 -16.78
C VAL A 138 0.39 7.24 -15.94
N ALA A 139 -0.88 6.83 -16.01
CA ALA A 139 -1.95 7.43 -15.22
C ALA A 139 -1.76 7.20 -13.71
N CYS A 140 -1.35 6.00 -13.30
CA CYS A 140 -1.03 5.69 -11.91
C CYS A 140 0.17 6.51 -11.42
N LEU A 141 1.23 6.64 -12.22
CA LEU A 141 2.39 7.46 -11.88
C LEU A 141 2.03 8.95 -11.75
N TRP A 142 1.22 9.48 -12.68
CA TRP A 142 0.71 10.85 -12.60
C TRP A 142 -0.11 11.09 -11.33
N LYS A 143 -1.02 10.15 -10.99
CA LYS A 143 -1.79 10.19 -9.76
C LYS A 143 -0.87 10.18 -8.53
N GLN A 144 0.11 9.27 -8.49
CA GLN A 144 1.04 9.17 -7.36
C GLN A 144 1.89 10.43 -7.21
N ASN A 145 2.36 11.01 -8.31
CA ASN A 145 3.10 12.28 -8.30
C ASN A 145 2.25 13.42 -7.71
N LEU A 146 0.98 13.52 -8.10
CA LEU A 146 0.07 14.51 -7.52
C LEU A 146 -0.23 14.24 -6.04
N SER A 147 -0.38 12.97 -5.64
CA SER A 147 -0.60 12.59 -4.23
C SER A 147 0.59 13.00 -3.37
N TYR A 148 1.82 12.69 -3.82
CA TYR A 148 3.06 13.02 -3.10
C TYR A 148 3.32 14.53 -3.05
N TRP A 149 3.00 15.26 -4.12
CA TRP A 149 3.11 16.71 -4.15
C TRP A 149 2.08 17.41 -3.25
N ARG A 150 0.83 16.92 -3.24
CA ARG A 150 -0.27 17.50 -2.44
C ARG A 150 -0.31 17.01 -0.99
N ASN A 151 0.50 16.03 -0.64
CA ASN A 151 0.72 15.57 0.72
C ASN A 151 2.11 15.99 1.24
N PRO A 152 2.35 17.31 1.45
CA PRO A 152 3.64 17.80 1.90
C PRO A 152 4.10 17.19 3.24
N PRO A 153 3.24 16.87 4.24
CA PRO A 153 3.72 16.30 5.50
C PRO A 153 4.61 15.07 5.33
N TYR A 154 4.35 14.18 4.36
CA TYR A 154 5.20 13.00 4.18
C TYR A 154 6.63 13.37 3.76
N ASN A 155 6.78 14.09 2.64
CA ASN A 155 8.08 14.41 2.07
C ASN A 155 8.79 15.53 2.84
N THR A 156 8.08 16.59 3.25
CA THR A 156 8.65 17.70 4.01
C THR A 156 9.22 17.22 5.34
N VAL A 157 8.49 16.38 6.08
CA VAL A 157 8.98 15.83 7.35
C VAL A 157 10.18 14.90 7.13
N ARG A 158 10.14 14.08 6.07
CA ARG A 158 11.25 13.20 5.67
C ARG A 158 12.52 13.98 5.37
N PHE A 159 12.46 15.06 4.59
CA PHE A 159 13.61 15.93 4.32
C PHE A 159 14.07 16.69 5.56
N PHE A 160 13.15 17.25 6.34
CA PHE A 160 13.47 17.99 7.55
C PHE A 160 14.23 17.14 8.57
N PHE A 161 13.73 15.95 8.90
CA PHE A 161 14.44 15.04 9.81
C PHE A 161 15.76 14.56 9.25
N THR A 162 15.84 14.34 7.93
CA THR A 162 17.12 13.97 7.29
C THR A 162 18.16 15.07 7.48
N THR A 163 17.80 16.34 7.29
CA THR A 163 18.71 17.47 7.52
C THR A 163 19.16 17.55 8.97
N ILE A 164 18.23 17.40 9.92
CA ILE A 164 18.58 17.41 11.36
C ILE A 164 19.56 16.28 11.69
N ILE A 165 19.27 15.05 11.23
CA ILE A 165 20.13 13.89 11.48
C ILE A 165 21.48 14.07 10.77
N ALA A 166 21.50 14.65 9.56
CA ALA A 166 22.73 14.96 8.84
C ALA A 166 23.62 15.93 9.64
N LEU A 167 23.05 17.02 10.16
CA LEU A 167 23.78 17.99 10.98
C LEU A 167 24.23 17.39 12.32
N LEU A 168 23.39 16.57 12.96
CA LEU A 168 23.71 15.91 14.22
C LEU A 168 24.85 14.91 14.04
N LEU A 169 24.76 14.01 13.05
CA LEU A 169 25.83 13.04 12.79
C LEU A 169 27.10 13.74 12.26
N GLY A 170 26.95 14.75 11.42
CA GLY A 170 28.08 15.54 10.91
C GLY A 170 28.83 16.29 12.02
N THR A 171 28.14 16.80 13.05
CA THR A 171 28.78 17.45 14.19
C THR A 171 29.39 16.46 15.19
N ILE A 172 28.72 15.33 15.47
CA ILE A 172 29.26 14.29 16.36
C ILE A 172 30.54 13.70 15.78
N PHE A 173 30.57 13.44 14.47
CA PHE A 173 31.69 12.82 13.78
C PHE A 173 32.55 13.83 13.00
N TRP A 174 32.64 15.06 13.50
CA TRP A 174 33.34 16.16 12.83
C TRP A 174 34.82 15.86 12.59
N ASP A 175 35.27 16.06 11.34
CA ASP A 175 36.67 15.94 10.92
C ASP A 175 37.34 14.60 11.35
N LEU A 176 36.61 13.51 11.19
CA LEU A 176 37.08 12.14 11.49
C LEU A 176 37.44 11.35 10.23
N GLY A 177 36.93 11.74 9.06
CA GLY A 177 37.12 11.02 7.80
C GLY A 177 38.57 10.96 7.32
N GLY A 178 39.38 11.97 7.64
CA GLY A 178 40.81 12.01 7.33
C GLY A 178 41.71 11.34 8.37
N LYS A 179 41.16 10.92 9.52
CA LYS A 179 41.93 10.28 10.59
C LYS A 179 41.88 8.77 10.39
N VAL A 180 43.01 8.18 10.01
CA VAL A 180 43.13 6.74 9.74
C VAL A 180 44.33 6.09 10.44
N LYS A 181 44.94 6.80 11.40
CA LYS A 181 46.19 6.35 12.06
C LYS A 181 45.94 5.24 13.08
N THR A 182 44.82 5.32 13.79
CA THR A 182 44.46 4.34 14.83
C THR A 182 43.30 3.47 14.36
N SER A 183 43.26 2.21 14.80
CA SER A 183 42.08 1.34 14.62
C SER A 183 40.79 1.99 15.18
N GLN A 184 40.91 2.78 16.25
CA GLN A 184 39.77 3.52 16.82
C GLN A 184 39.19 4.55 15.85
N ASP A 185 40.03 5.21 15.04
CA ASP A 185 39.56 6.21 14.08
C ASP A 185 38.73 5.55 12.97
N LEU A 186 39.16 4.38 12.51
CA LEU A 186 38.41 3.53 11.58
C LEU A 186 37.08 3.04 12.17
N PHE A 187 37.05 2.63 13.44
CA PHE A 187 35.81 2.28 14.12
C PHE A 187 34.86 3.47 14.26
N ASN A 188 35.38 4.67 14.54
CA ASN A 188 34.57 5.88 14.62
C ASN A 188 33.97 6.24 13.24
N ALA A 189 34.77 6.17 12.18
CA ALA A 189 34.32 6.43 10.82
C ALA A 189 33.29 5.38 10.34
N MET A 190 33.51 4.10 10.63
CA MET A 190 32.51 3.06 10.33
C MET A 190 31.26 3.22 11.20
N GLY A 191 31.40 3.61 12.46
CA GLY A 191 30.30 3.85 13.38
C GLY A 191 29.39 5.00 12.92
N SER A 192 29.95 6.03 12.29
CA SER A 192 29.16 7.11 11.68
C SER A 192 28.31 6.60 10.51
N MET A 193 28.90 5.83 9.59
CA MET A 193 28.22 5.20 8.45
C MET A 193 27.13 4.23 8.91
N TYR A 194 27.43 3.39 9.91
CA TYR A 194 26.49 2.46 10.53
C TYR A 194 25.30 3.19 11.16
N SER A 195 25.57 4.23 11.94
CA SER A 195 24.51 5.01 12.61
C SER A 195 23.61 5.67 11.57
N ALA A 196 24.20 6.27 10.54
CA ALA A 196 23.50 6.88 9.42
C ALA A 196 22.53 5.92 8.72
N VAL A 197 23.06 4.76 8.30
CA VAL A 197 22.32 3.75 7.55
C VAL A 197 21.12 3.24 8.33
N LEU A 198 21.29 2.94 9.62
CA LEU A 198 20.21 2.42 10.44
C LEU A 198 19.19 3.48 10.83
N PHE A 199 19.61 4.65 11.32
CA PHE A 199 18.66 5.68 11.75
C PHE A 199 17.81 6.16 10.58
N ILE A 200 18.47 6.56 9.48
CA ILE A 200 17.75 7.12 8.33
C ILE A 200 16.98 6.02 7.61
N GLY A 201 17.55 4.83 7.46
CA GLY A 201 16.87 3.68 6.86
C GLY A 201 15.58 3.29 7.59
N VAL A 202 15.65 3.15 8.92
CA VAL A 202 14.47 2.82 9.75
C VAL A 202 13.41 3.90 9.69
N MET A 203 13.79 5.19 9.68
CA MET A 203 12.83 6.29 9.53
C MET A 203 12.15 6.29 8.15
N ASN A 204 12.88 6.01 7.07
CA ASN A 204 12.32 5.89 5.73
C ASN A 204 11.28 4.76 5.66
N CYS A 205 11.63 3.58 6.19
CA CYS A 205 10.71 2.46 6.24
C CYS A 205 9.47 2.76 7.10
N THR A 206 9.63 3.36 8.28
CA THR A 206 8.50 3.64 9.19
C THR A 206 7.57 4.72 8.64
N SER A 207 8.12 5.74 7.96
CA SER A 207 7.34 6.84 7.41
C SER A 207 6.51 6.45 6.18
N VAL A 208 6.99 5.51 5.35
CA VAL A 208 6.26 5.09 4.13
C VAL A 208 5.08 4.16 4.45
N GLN A 209 5.14 3.40 5.54
CA GLN A 209 4.10 2.44 5.94
C GLN A 209 2.67 3.04 6.02
N PRO A 210 2.42 4.14 6.76
CA PRO A 210 1.07 4.71 6.84
C PRO A 210 0.59 5.26 5.49
N VAL A 211 1.49 5.84 4.67
CA VAL A 211 1.15 6.38 3.35
C VAL A 211 0.68 5.25 2.43
N VAL A 212 1.42 4.15 2.37
CA VAL A 212 1.08 2.96 1.56
C VAL A 212 -0.25 2.35 2.02
N ALA A 213 -0.51 2.32 3.34
CA ALA A 213 -1.72 1.72 3.88
C ALA A 213 -2.99 2.51 3.49
N VAL A 214 -2.91 3.84 3.49
CA VAL A 214 -4.00 4.72 3.03
C VAL A 214 -4.23 4.53 1.53
N GLU A 215 -3.18 4.60 0.72
CA GLU A 215 -3.25 4.42 -0.73
C GLU A 215 -3.80 3.05 -1.12
N ARG A 216 -3.43 1.98 -0.39
CA ARG A 216 -3.94 0.62 -0.62
C ARG A 216 -5.47 0.54 -0.48
N THR A 217 -6.04 1.30 0.45
CA THR A 217 -7.50 1.34 0.64
C THR A 217 -8.21 1.96 -0.56
N VAL A 218 -7.62 3.03 -1.13
CA VAL A 218 -8.10 3.67 -2.35
C VAL A 218 -7.95 2.72 -3.55
N PHE A 219 -6.79 2.08 -3.67
CA PHE A 219 -6.50 1.08 -4.70
C PHE A 219 -7.54 -0.04 -4.73
N TYR A 220 -7.94 -0.58 -3.57
CA TYR A 220 -8.95 -1.62 -3.54
C TYR A 220 -10.30 -1.18 -4.09
N ARG A 221 -10.72 0.07 -3.84
CA ARG A 221 -11.95 0.63 -4.42
C ARG A 221 -11.84 0.82 -5.92
N GLU A 222 -10.71 1.35 -6.41
CA GLU A 222 -10.46 1.59 -7.83
C GLU A 222 -10.35 0.27 -8.62
N ARG A 223 -9.72 -0.75 -8.03
CA ARG A 223 -9.64 -2.11 -8.60
C ARG A 223 -11.00 -2.79 -8.64
N ALA A 224 -11.83 -2.62 -7.61
CA ALA A 224 -13.20 -3.14 -7.59
C ALA A 224 -14.09 -2.46 -8.64
N ALA A 225 -13.87 -1.18 -8.91
CA ALA A 225 -14.52 -0.44 -9.99
C ALA A 225 -13.96 -0.75 -11.40
N GLY A 226 -12.95 -1.61 -11.50
CA GLY A 226 -12.36 -2.00 -12.79
C GLY A 226 -11.56 -0.90 -13.49
N MET A 227 -11.06 0.11 -12.75
CA MET A 227 -10.38 1.26 -13.35
C MET A 227 -9.01 0.91 -13.95
N TYR A 228 -8.21 0.10 -13.26
CA TYR A 228 -6.89 -0.34 -13.70
C TYR A 228 -6.45 -1.65 -12.99
N SER A 229 -5.38 -2.27 -13.48
CA SER A 229 -4.84 -3.52 -12.94
C SER A 229 -3.87 -3.31 -11.75
N ALA A 230 -3.58 -4.37 -10.99
CA ALA A 230 -2.73 -4.24 -9.79
C ALA A 230 -1.27 -3.83 -10.10
N PHE A 231 -0.75 -4.22 -11.26
CA PHE A 231 0.64 -3.94 -11.64
C PHE A 231 0.93 -2.44 -11.88
N PRO A 232 0.15 -1.69 -12.68
CA PRO A 232 0.28 -0.24 -12.82
C PRO A 232 0.33 0.55 -11.52
N TYR A 233 -0.46 0.14 -10.51
CA TYR A 233 -0.43 0.76 -9.19
C TYR A 233 0.89 0.50 -8.47
N ALA A 234 1.33 -0.76 -8.39
CA ALA A 234 2.59 -1.10 -7.75
C ALA A 234 3.77 -0.41 -8.44
N PHE A 235 3.77 -0.38 -9.78
CA PHE A 235 4.76 0.34 -10.57
C PHE A 235 4.79 1.83 -10.25
N GLY A 236 3.63 2.51 -10.31
CA GLY A 236 3.55 3.95 -10.02
C GLY A 236 4.04 4.30 -8.62
N GLN A 237 3.76 3.45 -7.64
CA GLN A 237 4.15 3.68 -6.25
C GLN A 237 5.64 3.41 -5.98
N VAL A 238 6.25 2.45 -6.69
CA VAL A 238 7.71 2.21 -6.59
C VAL A 238 8.49 3.31 -7.30
N VAL A 239 8.04 3.72 -8.50
CA VAL A 239 8.76 4.69 -9.33
C VAL A 239 8.74 6.10 -8.73
N ILE A 240 7.66 6.50 -8.05
CA ILE A 240 7.60 7.81 -7.42
C ILE A 240 8.61 7.98 -6.27
N GLU A 241 9.00 6.89 -5.60
CA GLU A 241 10.00 6.94 -4.51
C GLU A 241 11.42 7.21 -5.01
N LEU A 242 11.75 6.84 -6.27
CA LEU A 242 13.08 6.97 -6.85
C LEU A 242 13.63 8.42 -6.82
N PRO A 243 12.91 9.45 -7.31
CA PRO A 243 13.41 10.83 -7.28
C PRO A 243 13.50 11.40 -5.85
N TYR A 244 12.54 11.11 -4.97
CA TYR A 244 12.56 11.64 -3.61
C TYR A 244 13.69 11.02 -2.77
N ALA A 245 13.91 9.70 -2.89
CA ALA A 245 15.03 9.04 -2.24
C ALA A 245 16.38 9.55 -2.78
N LEU A 246 16.47 9.90 -4.06
CA LEU A 246 17.70 10.45 -4.65
C LEU A 246 18.00 11.84 -4.09
N ALA A 247 16.99 12.72 -4.08
CA ALA A 247 17.12 14.05 -3.48
C ALA A 247 17.52 13.95 -1.99
N GLN A 248 16.96 12.99 -1.25
CA GLN A 248 17.26 12.77 0.16
C GLN A 248 18.70 12.26 0.35
N ALA A 249 19.14 11.32 -0.48
CA ALA A 249 20.50 10.79 -0.45
C ALA A 249 21.53 11.87 -0.79
N ILE A 250 21.25 12.75 -1.77
CA ILE A 250 22.12 13.88 -2.11
C ILE A 250 22.18 14.87 -0.93
N LEU A 251 21.03 15.27 -0.38
CA LEU A 251 20.95 16.19 0.74
C LEU A 251 21.75 15.68 1.95
N TYR A 252 21.49 14.44 2.35
CA TYR A 252 22.21 13.80 3.44
C TYR A 252 23.71 13.65 3.13
N GLY A 253 24.01 13.12 1.95
CA GLY A 253 25.35 12.76 1.53
C GLY A 253 26.26 13.97 1.47
N VAL A 254 25.84 15.07 0.85
CA VAL A 254 26.64 16.29 0.73
C VAL A 254 26.98 16.89 2.11
N ILE A 255 25.99 16.99 3.00
CA ILE A 255 26.19 17.57 4.33
C ILE A 255 27.16 16.72 5.14
N VAL A 256 26.89 15.42 5.26
CA VAL A 256 27.67 14.53 6.13
C VAL A 256 29.06 14.27 5.57
N TYR A 257 29.19 14.09 4.24
CA TYR A 257 30.49 13.86 3.63
C TYR A 257 31.42 15.05 3.84
N ALA A 258 30.90 16.27 3.75
CA ALA A 258 31.64 17.49 4.01
C ALA A 258 32.02 17.66 5.49
N MET A 259 31.07 17.45 6.42
CA MET A 259 31.30 17.66 7.85
C MET A 259 32.21 16.59 8.49
N ILE A 260 32.10 15.34 8.05
CA ILE A 260 33.00 14.27 8.51
C ILE A 260 34.40 14.45 7.93
N GLY A 261 34.54 15.13 6.78
CA GLY A 261 35.83 15.36 6.14
C GLY A 261 36.39 14.11 5.47
N PHE A 262 35.54 13.35 4.77
CA PHE A 262 36.03 12.26 3.92
C PHE A 262 36.86 12.79 2.75
N GLU A 263 37.66 11.91 2.15
CA GLU A 263 38.54 12.28 1.04
C GLU A 263 37.74 12.68 -0.20
N TRP A 264 37.93 13.91 -0.68
CA TRP A 264 37.20 14.43 -1.83
C TRP A 264 37.79 13.93 -3.15
N THR A 265 37.44 12.70 -3.52
CA THR A 265 37.60 12.19 -4.88
C THR A 265 36.23 11.90 -5.48
N ALA A 266 36.07 12.17 -6.79
CA ALA A 266 34.78 11.96 -7.46
C ALA A 266 34.30 10.51 -7.31
N ALA A 267 35.21 9.54 -7.44
CA ALA A 267 34.89 8.13 -7.28
C ALA A 267 34.36 7.80 -5.88
N LYS A 268 35.07 8.20 -4.80
CA LYS A 268 34.65 7.92 -3.41
C LYS A 268 33.33 8.58 -3.06
N PHE A 269 33.10 9.81 -3.53
CA PHE A 269 31.85 10.52 -3.31
C PHE A 269 30.66 9.86 -4.03
N PHE A 270 30.81 9.49 -5.31
CA PHE A 270 29.73 8.83 -6.04
C PHE A 270 29.43 7.43 -5.53
N TRP A 271 30.44 6.68 -5.06
CA TRP A 271 30.21 5.40 -4.38
C TRP A 271 29.45 5.58 -3.07
N TYR A 272 29.83 6.58 -2.26
CA TYR A 272 29.12 6.92 -1.03
C TYR A 272 27.66 7.27 -1.30
N LEU A 273 27.40 8.11 -2.31
CA LEU A 273 26.05 8.48 -2.73
C LEU A 273 25.27 7.27 -3.27
N PHE A 274 25.91 6.40 -4.06
CA PHE A 274 25.29 5.20 -4.61
C PHE A 274 24.81 4.26 -3.50
N PHE A 275 25.69 3.91 -2.55
CA PHE A 275 25.33 3.04 -1.45
C PHE A 275 24.29 3.69 -0.54
N GLY A 276 24.41 4.99 -0.27
CA GLY A 276 23.38 5.74 0.46
C GLY A 276 22.02 5.70 -0.23
N TYR A 277 21.98 5.99 -1.54
CA TYR A 277 20.75 6.02 -2.33
C TYR A 277 20.02 4.67 -2.35
N PHE A 278 20.70 3.58 -2.74
CA PHE A 278 20.07 2.27 -2.78
C PHE A 278 19.71 1.75 -1.39
N THR A 279 20.43 2.19 -0.36
CA THR A 279 20.06 1.90 1.03
C THR A 279 18.72 2.50 1.40
N LEU A 280 18.54 3.79 1.13
CA LEU A 280 17.25 4.45 1.37
C LEU A 280 16.13 3.77 0.56
N LEU A 281 16.40 3.40 -0.70
CA LEU A 281 15.43 2.70 -1.54
C LEU A 281 15.01 1.35 -0.97
N TYR A 282 15.96 0.46 -0.65
CA TYR A 282 15.57 -0.87 -0.16
C TYR A 282 14.86 -0.77 1.19
N PHE A 283 15.21 0.18 2.06
CA PHE A 283 14.49 0.40 3.32
C PHE A 283 13.06 0.88 3.08
N THR A 284 12.87 1.82 2.15
CA THR A 284 11.53 2.27 1.75
C THR A 284 10.73 1.12 1.16
N PHE A 285 11.28 0.37 0.20
CA PHE A 285 10.59 -0.75 -0.43
C PHE A 285 10.31 -1.90 0.54
N TYR A 286 11.19 -2.12 1.53
CA TYR A 286 10.92 -3.05 2.62
C TYR A 286 9.68 -2.63 3.43
N GLY A 287 9.54 -1.33 3.74
CA GLY A 287 8.34 -0.80 4.41
C GLY A 287 7.07 -0.95 3.58
N MET A 288 7.16 -0.70 2.27
CA MET A 288 6.06 -0.93 1.35
C MET A 288 5.67 -2.42 1.31
N MET A 289 6.65 -3.32 1.17
CA MET A 289 6.47 -4.77 1.20
C MET A 289 5.81 -5.24 2.50
N ALA A 290 6.26 -4.73 3.65
CA ALA A 290 5.69 -5.08 4.95
C ALA A 290 4.19 -4.73 5.03
N VAL A 291 3.78 -3.57 4.51
CA VAL A 291 2.35 -3.21 4.39
C VAL A 291 1.63 -4.08 3.37
N GLY A 292 2.28 -4.40 2.25
CA GLY A 292 1.73 -5.31 1.24
C GLY A 292 1.42 -6.69 1.78
N LEU A 293 2.25 -7.22 2.69
CA LEU A 293 2.13 -8.57 3.27
C LEU A 293 1.26 -8.64 4.52
N THR A 294 0.85 -7.51 5.10
CA THR A 294 0.13 -7.47 6.38
C THR A 294 -1.24 -6.79 6.29
N PRO A 295 -2.22 -7.14 7.15
CA PRO A 295 -3.55 -6.53 7.11
C PRO A 295 -3.56 -5.05 7.50
N ASN A 296 -2.68 -4.61 8.40
CA ASN A 296 -2.63 -3.25 8.94
C ASN A 296 -1.17 -2.80 9.12
N TYR A 297 -0.89 -1.52 8.90
CA TYR A 297 0.43 -0.93 9.07
C TYR A 297 0.98 -1.06 10.51
N HIS A 298 0.12 -1.15 11.53
CA HIS A 298 0.59 -1.45 12.90
C HIS A 298 1.29 -2.81 12.99
N ILE A 299 0.74 -3.83 12.33
CA ILE A 299 1.36 -5.16 12.25
C ILE A 299 2.63 -5.09 11.39
N ALA A 300 2.59 -4.36 10.27
CA ALA A 300 3.77 -4.13 9.42
C ALA A 300 4.93 -3.52 10.22
N SER A 301 4.65 -2.54 11.08
CA SER A 301 5.63 -1.86 11.92
C SER A 301 6.27 -2.80 12.94
N ILE A 302 5.46 -3.64 13.61
CA ILE A 302 5.94 -4.65 14.57
C ILE A 302 6.82 -5.71 13.88
N VAL A 303 6.40 -6.21 12.71
CA VAL A 303 7.21 -7.16 11.95
C VAL A 303 8.52 -6.51 11.52
N SER A 304 8.45 -5.29 11.00
CA SER A 304 9.63 -4.55 10.53
C SER A 304 10.64 -4.29 11.64
N SER A 305 10.19 -3.94 12.85
CA SER A 305 11.07 -3.68 13.99
C SER A 305 11.88 -4.90 14.42
N ALA A 306 11.31 -6.11 14.32
CA ALA A 306 12.04 -7.34 14.56
C ALA A 306 13.18 -7.53 13.55
N PHE A 307 12.94 -7.27 12.26
CA PHE A 307 13.98 -7.37 11.24
C PHE A 307 15.06 -6.29 11.39
N TYR A 308 14.71 -5.07 11.80
CA TYR A 308 15.72 -4.04 12.07
C TYR A 308 16.70 -4.49 13.14
N ALA A 309 16.22 -5.13 14.21
CA ALA A 309 17.08 -5.64 15.28
C ALA A 309 18.05 -6.72 14.78
N ILE A 310 17.57 -7.62 13.92
CA ILE A 310 18.41 -8.67 13.34
C ILE A 310 19.41 -8.07 12.33
N TRP A 311 18.97 -7.16 11.45
CA TRP A 311 19.88 -6.46 10.53
C TRP A 311 20.93 -5.66 11.28
N ASN A 312 20.56 -5.04 12.39
CA ASN A 312 21.46 -4.32 13.25
C ASN A 312 22.58 -5.22 13.80
N LEU A 313 22.21 -6.36 14.38
CA LEU A 313 23.14 -7.31 14.98
C LEU A 313 24.14 -7.89 13.96
N PHE A 314 23.65 -8.24 12.77
CA PHE A 314 24.46 -8.90 11.73
C PHE A 314 24.97 -7.94 10.65
N SER A 315 24.93 -6.64 10.91
CA SER A 315 25.39 -5.57 10.00
C SER A 315 26.91 -5.61 9.74
N GLY A 316 27.68 -6.32 10.55
CA GLY A 316 29.14 -6.40 10.46
C GLY A 316 29.88 -5.35 11.30
N PHE A 317 29.17 -4.38 11.89
CA PHE A 317 29.74 -3.39 12.81
C PHE A 317 29.80 -3.92 14.26
N ILE A 318 28.65 -4.32 14.83
CA ILE A 318 28.58 -4.84 16.21
C ILE A 318 29.37 -6.15 16.34
N ILE A 319 29.13 -7.08 15.41
CA ILE A 319 29.85 -8.35 15.34
C ILE A 319 30.49 -8.44 13.95
N PRO A 320 31.83 -8.36 13.85
CA PRO A 320 32.54 -8.56 12.60
C PRO A 320 32.26 -9.96 12.03
N ARG A 321 32.14 -10.06 10.70
CA ARG A 321 31.75 -11.32 10.02
C ARG A 321 32.60 -12.54 10.43
N PRO A 322 33.94 -12.45 10.57
CA PRO A 322 34.76 -13.60 10.97
C PRO A 322 34.47 -14.10 12.38
N ARG A 323 34.02 -13.22 13.29
CA ARG A 323 33.73 -13.53 14.69
C ARG A 323 32.34 -14.10 14.91
N VAL A 324 31.46 -14.04 13.91
CA VAL A 324 30.14 -14.67 13.98
C VAL A 324 30.31 -16.20 14.03
N PRO A 325 29.63 -16.90 14.95
CA PRO A 325 29.63 -18.36 15.00
C PRO A 325 29.29 -18.97 13.65
N ILE A 326 29.96 -20.07 13.29
CA ILE A 326 29.91 -20.66 11.94
C ILE A 326 28.46 -20.94 11.49
N TRP A 327 27.61 -21.42 12.40
CA TRP A 327 26.20 -21.74 12.10
C TRP A 327 25.30 -20.51 11.85
N TRP A 328 25.72 -19.30 12.25
CA TRP A 328 25.00 -18.04 11.97
C TRP A 328 25.62 -17.19 10.86
N ARG A 329 26.83 -17.54 10.39
CA ARG A 329 27.59 -16.74 9.42
C ARG A 329 26.87 -16.54 8.09
N TRP A 330 26.02 -17.47 7.68
CA TRP A 330 25.21 -17.37 6.46
C TRP A 330 24.32 -16.11 6.45
N TYR A 331 23.82 -15.69 7.61
CA TYR A 331 22.91 -14.56 7.70
C TYR A 331 23.58 -13.23 7.36
N CYS A 332 24.89 -13.10 7.59
CA CYS A 332 25.66 -11.93 7.16
C CYS A 332 25.63 -11.71 5.64
N TYR A 333 25.40 -12.77 4.85
CA TYR A 333 25.25 -12.68 3.40
C TYR A 333 23.82 -12.37 2.97
N VAL A 334 22.81 -12.64 3.81
CA VAL A 334 21.40 -12.34 3.54
C VAL A 334 20.98 -10.97 4.07
N CYS A 335 21.74 -10.41 5.02
CA CYS A 335 21.48 -9.11 5.61
C CYS A 335 21.80 -7.96 4.63
N PRO A 336 20.81 -7.14 4.21
CA PRO A 336 21.05 -6.03 3.28
C PRO A 336 21.97 -4.95 3.87
N VAL A 337 21.79 -4.63 5.15
CA VAL A 337 22.62 -3.64 5.87
C VAL A 337 24.09 -4.04 5.90
N ALA A 338 24.38 -5.35 5.96
CA ALA A 338 25.74 -5.85 5.95
C ALA A 338 26.47 -5.59 4.62
N TRP A 339 25.74 -5.54 3.51
CA TRP A 339 26.29 -5.19 2.20
C TRP A 339 26.43 -3.69 2.02
N THR A 340 25.49 -2.90 2.53
CA THR A 340 25.65 -1.43 2.57
C THR A 340 26.90 -1.03 3.31
N LEU A 341 27.14 -1.58 4.51
CA LEU A 341 28.32 -1.21 5.30
C LEU A 341 29.62 -1.71 4.70
N TYR A 342 29.60 -2.91 4.11
CA TYR A 342 30.72 -3.37 3.29
C TYR A 342 31.03 -2.33 2.22
N GLY A 343 30.04 -1.96 1.40
CA GLY A 343 30.22 -1.04 0.27
C GLY A 343 30.72 0.33 0.70
N LEU A 344 30.13 0.91 1.76
CA LEU A 344 30.54 2.20 2.30
C LEU A 344 32.00 2.15 2.82
N VAL A 345 32.34 1.19 3.68
CA VAL A 345 33.68 1.07 4.26
C VAL A 345 34.74 0.84 3.19
N VAL A 346 34.50 -0.10 2.27
CA VAL A 346 35.45 -0.45 1.21
C VAL A 346 35.61 0.66 0.19
N SER A 347 34.57 1.43 -0.09
CA SER A 347 34.66 2.59 -0.99
C SER A 347 35.53 3.71 -0.42
N GLN A 348 35.58 3.88 0.90
CA GLN A 348 36.32 4.98 1.52
C GLN A 348 37.74 4.58 1.95
N PHE A 349 37.90 3.35 2.44
CA PHE A 349 39.13 2.90 3.11
C PHE A 349 39.79 1.68 2.44
N GLY A 350 39.13 1.04 1.47
CA GLY A 350 39.64 -0.19 0.85
C GLY A 350 40.83 0.00 -0.09
N ASP A 351 41.15 1.23 -0.47
CA ASP A 351 42.25 1.63 -1.35
C ASP A 351 43.34 2.45 -0.61
N VAL A 352 43.23 2.59 0.72
CA VAL A 352 44.14 3.42 1.51
C VAL A 352 45.35 2.60 1.97
N GLU A 353 46.52 2.93 1.43
CA GLU A 353 47.80 2.28 1.75
C GLU A 353 48.53 2.89 2.96
N THR A 354 48.02 3.99 3.52
CA THR A 354 48.63 4.68 4.66
C THR A 354 48.82 3.71 5.83
N PRO A 355 50.03 3.58 6.39
CA PRO A 355 50.27 2.71 7.53
C PRO A 355 49.61 3.29 8.78
N MET A 356 48.96 2.42 9.54
CA MET A 356 48.47 2.72 10.88
C MET A 356 49.61 2.67 11.90
N ASP A 357 49.34 3.06 13.15
CA ASP A 357 50.32 3.07 14.24
C ASP A 357 50.91 1.67 14.56
N ASP A 358 50.23 0.60 14.15
CA ASP A 358 50.70 -0.78 14.26
C ASP A 358 51.54 -1.25 13.04
N GLY A 359 51.83 -0.35 12.10
CA GLY A 359 52.61 -0.60 10.89
C GLY A 359 51.85 -1.29 9.76
N ARG A 360 50.58 -1.65 9.94
CA ARG A 360 49.77 -2.30 8.89
C ARG A 360 49.05 -1.24 8.03
N PRO A 361 48.98 -1.42 6.70
CA PRO A 361 48.16 -0.56 5.85
C PRO A 361 46.67 -0.66 6.22
N VAL A 362 45.94 0.46 6.11
CA VAL A 362 44.49 0.52 6.39
C VAL A 362 43.71 -0.53 5.59
N MET A 363 44.01 -0.70 4.31
CA MET A 363 43.36 -1.72 3.47
C MET A 363 43.50 -3.15 4.03
N VAL A 364 44.65 -3.49 4.62
CA VAL A 364 44.92 -4.82 5.20
C VAL A 364 44.10 -5.02 6.47
N PHE A 365 43.95 -3.98 7.29
CA PHE A 365 43.10 -4.04 8.48
C PHE A 365 41.63 -4.22 8.14
N VAL A 366 41.13 -3.51 7.12
CA VAL A 366 39.75 -3.65 6.66
C VAL A 366 39.48 -5.08 6.17
N GLU A 367 40.43 -5.68 5.45
CA GLU A 367 40.32 -7.07 5.00
C GLU A 367 40.43 -8.07 6.16
N ASP A 368 41.43 -7.96 7.03
CA ASP A 368 41.66 -8.91 8.13
C ASP A 368 40.57 -8.88 9.21
N TYR A 369 40.11 -7.69 9.58
CA TYR A 369 39.17 -7.53 10.70
C TYR A 369 37.71 -7.72 10.27
N PHE A 370 37.31 -7.16 9.13
CA PHE A 370 35.92 -7.16 8.67
C PHE A 370 35.63 -8.19 7.56
N ASP A 371 36.66 -8.79 6.96
CA ASP A 371 36.56 -9.64 5.75
C ASP A 371 35.99 -8.86 4.55
N PHE A 372 36.45 -7.61 4.41
CA PHE A 372 36.00 -6.65 3.41
C PHE A 372 37.08 -6.43 2.35
N LYS A 373 36.88 -7.01 1.18
CA LYS A 373 37.79 -6.96 0.03
C LYS A 373 37.40 -5.88 -0.96
N HIS A 374 38.36 -5.04 -1.37
CA HIS A 374 38.13 -3.97 -2.35
C HIS A 374 37.75 -4.48 -3.75
N SER A 375 38.31 -5.62 -4.16
CA SER A 375 37.98 -6.27 -5.44
C SER A 375 36.49 -6.65 -5.59
N TRP A 376 35.76 -6.75 -4.49
CA TRP A 376 34.34 -7.13 -4.48
C TRP A 376 33.39 -5.93 -4.57
N LEU A 377 33.89 -4.69 -4.64
CA LEU A 377 33.05 -3.49 -4.62
C LEU A 377 31.91 -3.52 -5.66
N GLY A 378 32.18 -3.98 -6.89
CA GLY A 378 31.17 -4.13 -7.94
C GLY A 378 30.12 -5.20 -7.64
N TRP A 379 30.51 -6.31 -7.03
CA TRP A 379 29.58 -7.36 -6.57
C TRP A 379 28.70 -6.84 -5.45
N VAL A 380 29.27 -6.13 -4.47
CA VAL A 380 28.55 -5.52 -3.36
C VAL A 380 27.51 -4.53 -3.87
N ALA A 381 27.88 -3.68 -4.83
CA ALA A 381 26.97 -2.75 -5.48
C ALA A 381 25.78 -3.47 -6.13
N THR A 382 26.06 -4.55 -6.87
CA THR A 382 25.02 -5.36 -7.53
C THR A 382 24.07 -6.00 -6.52
N ILE A 383 24.59 -6.50 -5.41
CA ILE A 383 23.78 -7.13 -4.35
C ILE A 383 22.85 -6.10 -3.68
N VAL A 384 23.33 -4.90 -3.38
CA VAL A 384 22.50 -3.84 -2.77
C VAL A 384 21.37 -3.42 -3.71
N VAL A 385 21.63 -3.32 -5.02
CA VAL A 385 20.59 -3.08 -6.03
C VAL A 385 19.60 -4.24 -6.07
N ALA A 386 20.09 -5.48 -6.01
CA ALA A 386 19.24 -6.68 -6.02
C ALA A 386 18.27 -6.70 -4.83
N PHE A 387 18.67 -6.27 -3.64
CA PHE A 387 17.76 -6.14 -2.49
C PHE A 387 16.66 -5.10 -2.72
N ALA A 388 17.00 -3.94 -3.30
CA ALA A 388 16.00 -2.92 -3.62
C ALA A 388 14.97 -3.47 -4.63
N VAL A 389 15.43 -4.12 -5.70
CA VAL A 389 14.57 -4.75 -6.71
C VAL A 389 13.73 -5.87 -6.10
N LEU A 390 14.32 -6.71 -5.24
CA LEU A 390 13.62 -7.81 -4.57
C LEU A 390 12.47 -7.29 -3.71
N PHE A 391 12.69 -6.29 -2.86
CA PHE A 391 11.63 -5.75 -2.01
C PHE A 391 10.54 -5.04 -2.84
N ALA A 392 10.91 -4.33 -3.90
CA ALA A 392 9.94 -3.74 -4.82
C ALA A 392 9.09 -4.82 -5.55
N ALA A 393 9.71 -5.90 -5.99
CA ALA A 393 9.03 -7.03 -6.63
C ALA A 393 8.10 -7.77 -5.65
N LEU A 394 8.55 -8.01 -4.42
CA LEU A 394 7.74 -8.63 -3.37
C LEU A 394 6.55 -7.74 -2.98
N PHE A 395 6.72 -6.43 -2.93
CA PHE A 395 5.62 -5.48 -2.76
C PHE A 395 4.59 -5.60 -3.90
N GLY A 396 5.04 -5.58 -5.16
CA GLY A 396 4.16 -5.74 -6.31
C GLY A 396 3.41 -7.07 -6.29
N PHE A 397 4.11 -8.18 -5.99
CA PHE A 397 3.50 -9.49 -5.84
C PHE A 397 2.44 -9.53 -4.73
N ALA A 398 2.75 -8.96 -3.57
CA ALA A 398 1.84 -8.92 -2.43
C ALA A 398 0.54 -8.17 -2.77
N ILE A 399 0.63 -6.99 -3.40
CA ILE A 399 -0.56 -6.22 -3.81
C ILE A 399 -1.39 -6.93 -4.90
N MET A 400 -0.74 -7.72 -5.77
CA MET A 400 -1.44 -8.47 -6.81
C MET A 400 -2.23 -9.65 -6.25
N LYS A 401 -1.64 -10.39 -5.31
CA LYS A 401 -2.14 -11.70 -4.83
C LYS A 401 -2.89 -11.65 -3.51
N LEU A 402 -2.51 -10.75 -2.60
CA LEU A 402 -3.14 -10.63 -1.30
C LEU A 402 -4.26 -9.59 -1.33
N ASN A 403 -5.37 -9.91 -0.67
CA ASN A 403 -6.46 -8.98 -0.47
C ASN A 403 -6.85 -8.99 1.01
N PHE A 404 -6.68 -7.84 1.66
CA PHE A 404 -6.98 -7.66 3.08
C PHE A 404 -8.27 -6.85 3.32
N GLN A 405 -9.11 -6.65 2.30
CA GLN A 405 -10.44 -6.07 2.52
C GLN A 405 -11.27 -7.01 3.40
N LYS A 406 -11.66 -6.52 4.59
CA LYS A 406 -12.80 -7.09 5.32
C LYS A 406 -14.07 -6.54 4.66
N ARG A 407 -14.91 -7.44 4.15
CA ARG A 407 -16.25 -7.10 3.66
C ARG A 407 -17.18 -6.74 4.81
#